data_AF-A0A686BW85-F1
#
_entry.id   AF-A0A686BW85-F1
#
_cell.length_a   1.000
_cell.length_b   1.000
_cell.length_c   1.000
_cell.angle_alpha   90.00
_cell.angle_beta   90.00
_cell.angle_gamma   90.00
#
_symmetry.space_group_name_H-M   'P 1'
#
loop_
_entity.id
_entity.type
_entity.pdbx_description
1 polymer ?
#
loop_
_entity_poly.entity_id
_entity_poly.type
_entity_poly.pdbx_seq_one_letter_code
_entity_poly.pdbx_strand_id
1 'polypeptide(L)'
;MKKKRVLTSILTLIILVLVTVSGYVVKNWEIYFPTVSFDEGTNIISEKIPTLAKVKYKGNQVISINNQIPIFTEGDLSLKNGSWQKFSDLDSLNRVGEANAMLHNSMMPQDERESLYINPTGWKNKKTRTGWLYNRAHLVGFQLTGENNNPKNLMTATRSLNTPYMLEYENRVANYLHETNNHVRYRVTPIFKDNELVARGVEMQAQSIEDDKLQFHVYIFNIEEGMEINYADGTSKVERTDE
;
A
#
# COMPACT_ATOMS: atom_id res chain seq x y z
N MET A 1 5.91 23.37 62.03
CA MET A 1 6.11 22.01 61.49
C MET A 1 5.75 22.00 60.00
N LYS A 2 6.73 21.95 59.10
CA LYS A 2 6.52 21.75 57.65
C LYS A 2 6.91 20.30 57.31
N LYS A 3 5.98 19.48 56.84
CA LYS A 3 6.30 18.15 56.29
C LYS A 3 6.56 18.29 54.80
N LYS A 4 7.81 18.03 54.37
CA LYS A 4 8.13 17.64 52.99
C LYS A 4 7.61 16.22 52.76
N ARG A 5 6.95 15.97 51.62
CA ARG A 5 6.81 14.62 51.06
C ARG A 5 7.16 14.63 49.58
N VAL A 6 7.95 13.63 49.24
CA VAL A 6 8.72 13.40 48.02
C VAL A 6 7.82 13.05 46.83
N LEU A 7 8.10 13.63 45.65
CA LEU A 7 7.65 13.12 44.35
C LEU A 7 8.35 11.80 44.05
N THR A 8 7.64 10.76 43.59
CA THR A 8 8.10 9.84 42.54
C THR A 8 7.03 8.78 42.18
N SER A 9 6.98 8.43 40.89
CA SER A 9 6.51 7.14 40.35
C SER A 9 5.01 6.92 40.08
N ILE A 10 4.42 7.70 39.16
CA ILE A 10 3.24 7.25 38.39
C ILE A 10 3.48 7.32 36.87
N LEU A 11 4.48 8.08 36.40
CA LEU A 11 4.73 8.25 34.96
C LEU A 11 5.40 7.04 34.27
N THR A 12 6.06 6.16 35.02
CA THR A 12 6.76 4.98 34.46
C THR A 12 5.87 3.76 34.23
N LEU A 13 4.65 3.73 34.77
CA LEU A 13 3.75 2.58 34.59
C LEU A 13 2.89 2.69 33.32
N ILE A 14 2.61 3.91 32.86
CA ILE A 14 1.80 4.13 31.64
C ILE A 14 2.64 3.91 30.37
N ILE A 15 3.94 4.24 30.41
CA ILE A 15 4.86 3.98 29.29
C ILE A 15 5.09 2.46 29.12
N LEU A 16 5.14 1.70 30.22
CA LEU A 16 5.32 0.24 30.13
C LEU A 16 4.08 -0.48 29.58
N VAL A 17 2.87 0.01 29.85
CA VAL A 17 1.64 -0.57 29.31
C VAL A 17 1.49 -0.26 27.81
N LEU A 18 1.90 0.92 27.35
CA LEU A 18 1.87 1.24 25.92
C LEU A 18 2.92 0.45 25.12
N VAL A 19 4.14 0.26 25.67
CA VAL A 19 5.19 -0.56 25.02
C VAL A 19 4.86 -2.06 25.05
N THR A 20 4.16 -2.53 26.07
CA THR A 20 3.74 -3.94 26.13
C THR A 20 2.52 -4.22 25.24
N VAL A 21 1.60 -3.28 25.08
CA VAL A 21 0.49 -3.41 24.11
C VAL A 21 1.00 -3.31 22.68
N SER A 22 1.91 -2.38 22.35
CA SER A 22 2.52 -2.33 21.01
C SER A 22 3.38 -3.57 20.75
N GLY A 23 4.19 -4.00 21.73
CA GLY A 23 4.98 -5.22 21.64
C GLY A 23 4.15 -6.50 21.52
N TYR A 24 2.99 -6.59 22.17
CA TYR A 24 2.08 -7.74 22.09
C TYR A 24 1.29 -7.78 20.78
N VAL A 25 0.88 -6.62 20.26
CA VAL A 25 0.27 -6.50 18.92
C VAL A 25 1.28 -6.87 17.84
N VAL A 26 2.54 -6.43 17.96
CA VAL A 26 3.63 -6.80 17.04
C VAL A 26 3.96 -8.31 17.16
N LYS A 27 3.99 -8.89 18.37
CA LYS A 27 4.31 -10.32 18.55
C LYS A 27 3.26 -11.28 18.03
N ASN A 28 2.00 -10.84 17.94
CA ASN A 28 0.87 -11.68 17.52
C ASN A 28 0.34 -11.28 16.14
N TRP A 29 1.07 -10.46 15.38
CA TRP A 29 0.64 -10.00 14.05
C TRP A 29 0.39 -11.17 13.09
N GLU A 30 1.23 -12.20 13.13
CA GLU A 30 1.10 -13.42 12.31
C GLU A 30 -0.19 -14.21 12.61
N ILE A 31 -0.77 -14.03 13.81
CA ILE A 31 -2.01 -14.71 14.22
C ILE A 31 -3.25 -14.02 13.62
N TYR A 32 -3.19 -12.70 13.39
CA TYR A 32 -4.28 -11.92 12.81
C TYR A 32 -4.16 -11.73 11.29
N PHE A 33 -2.94 -11.84 10.78
CA PHE A 33 -2.61 -11.77 9.35
C PHE A 33 -1.69 -12.96 9.04
N PRO A 34 -2.25 -14.16 8.84
CA PRO A 34 -1.44 -15.31 8.43
C PRO A 34 -0.66 -14.92 7.18
N THR A 35 0.59 -15.38 7.08
CA THR A 35 1.39 -15.23 5.86
C THR A 35 0.57 -15.82 4.71
N VAL A 36 0.03 -14.93 3.88
CA VAL A 36 -0.67 -15.36 2.68
C VAL A 36 0.43 -15.88 1.78
N SER A 37 0.46 -17.19 1.57
CA SER A 37 1.29 -17.80 0.52
C SER A 37 0.72 -17.34 -0.82
N PHE A 38 1.17 -16.20 -1.31
CA PHE A 38 0.80 -15.71 -2.62
C PHE A 38 1.40 -16.64 -3.66
N ASP A 39 0.55 -17.35 -4.40
CA ASP A 39 0.98 -18.05 -5.59
C ASP A 39 1.30 -17.00 -6.66
N GLU A 40 2.55 -16.54 -6.67
CA GLU A 40 3.16 -15.70 -7.71
C GLU A 40 3.30 -16.44 -9.05
N GLY A 41 2.55 -17.53 -9.27
CA GLY A 41 2.67 -18.47 -10.38
C GLY A 41 2.52 -17.87 -11.79
N THR A 42 2.22 -16.58 -11.92
CA THR A 42 2.30 -15.85 -13.20
C THR A 42 3.33 -14.74 -13.12
N ASN A 43 4.35 -14.82 -13.98
CA ASN A 43 5.43 -13.84 -14.10
C ASN A 43 5.46 -13.22 -15.50
N ILE A 44 5.41 -11.89 -15.60
CA ILE A 44 5.52 -11.16 -16.87
C ILE A 44 6.97 -10.71 -17.07
N ILE A 45 7.72 -11.41 -17.93
CA ILE A 45 9.08 -11.05 -18.35
C ILE A 45 8.96 -10.33 -19.69
N SER A 46 9.39 -9.07 -19.76
CA SER A 46 8.87 -8.18 -20.79
C SER A 46 9.89 -7.12 -21.21
N GLU A 47 10.48 -7.27 -22.39
CA GLU A 47 11.28 -6.22 -23.03
C GLU A 47 10.49 -4.95 -23.42
N LYS A 48 9.19 -4.85 -23.09
CA LYS A 48 8.39 -3.61 -23.03
C LYS A 48 7.15 -3.92 -22.22
N ILE A 49 7.12 -3.54 -20.93
CA ILE A 49 5.99 -3.83 -20.01
C ILE A 49 4.70 -3.65 -20.82
N PRO A 50 3.95 -4.73 -21.14
CA PRO A 50 2.72 -4.59 -21.91
C PRO A 50 1.85 -3.60 -21.16
N THR A 51 0.98 -2.84 -21.84
CA THR A 51 0.07 -1.94 -21.14
C THR A 51 -0.66 -2.77 -20.07
N LEU A 52 -0.27 -2.66 -18.78
CA LEU A 52 -0.76 -3.54 -17.71
C LEU A 52 -2.29 -3.49 -17.64
N ALA A 53 -2.86 -2.38 -18.14
CA ALA A 53 -4.28 -2.15 -18.39
C ALA A 53 -4.98 -3.21 -19.28
N LYS A 54 -4.23 -4.03 -20.03
CA LYS A 54 -4.74 -5.10 -20.90
C LYS A 54 -4.58 -6.50 -20.29
N VAL A 55 -3.88 -6.62 -19.17
CA VAL A 55 -3.69 -7.91 -18.49
C VAL A 55 -5.03 -8.36 -17.92
N LYS A 56 -5.37 -9.64 -18.13
CA LYS A 56 -6.61 -10.24 -17.63
C LYS A 56 -6.33 -11.07 -16.39
N TYR A 57 -7.21 -10.99 -15.40
CA TYR A 57 -7.20 -11.86 -14.25
C TYR A 57 -7.39 -13.32 -14.67
N LYS A 58 -6.57 -14.22 -14.09
CA LYS A 58 -6.56 -15.67 -14.39
C LYS A 58 -6.51 -16.53 -13.12
N GLY A 59 -7.02 -16.02 -12.00
CA GLY A 59 -7.07 -16.75 -10.72
C GLY A 59 -6.07 -16.24 -9.67
N ASN A 60 -4.98 -15.59 -10.08
CA ASN A 60 -4.02 -14.98 -9.16
C ASN A 60 -4.18 -13.45 -9.16
N GLN A 61 -4.50 -12.88 -7.99
CA GLN A 61 -4.72 -11.44 -7.84
C GLN A 61 -3.41 -10.65 -7.82
N VAL A 62 -2.30 -11.32 -7.55
CA VAL A 62 -0.96 -10.76 -7.67
C VAL A 62 -0.22 -11.50 -8.76
N ILE A 63 0.51 -10.76 -9.58
CA ILE A 63 1.43 -11.30 -10.57
C ILE A 63 2.80 -10.67 -10.37
N SER A 64 3.84 -11.49 -10.52
CA SER A 64 5.21 -10.99 -10.51
C SER A 64 5.53 -10.36 -11.87
N ILE A 65 6.27 -9.26 -11.85
CA ILE A 65 6.72 -8.57 -13.06
C ILE A 65 8.24 -8.62 -13.08
N ASN A 66 8.81 -8.88 -14.24
CA ASN A 66 10.25 -8.88 -14.47
C ASN A 66 11.03 -9.73 -13.45
N ASN A 67 10.55 -10.93 -13.09
CA ASN A 67 11.16 -11.76 -12.06
C ASN A 67 11.33 -11.06 -10.70
N GLN A 68 10.36 -10.21 -10.33
CA GLN A 68 10.41 -9.35 -9.14
C GLN A 68 11.55 -8.31 -9.15
N ILE A 69 12.19 -8.06 -10.29
CA ILE A 69 13.27 -7.08 -10.45
C ILE A 69 12.66 -5.73 -10.86
N PRO A 70 12.79 -4.68 -10.04
CA PRO A 70 12.39 -3.32 -10.40
C PRO A 70 13.13 -2.79 -11.63
N ILE A 71 12.54 -1.80 -12.29
CA ILE A 71 13.11 -1.16 -13.49
C ILE A 71 13.62 0.26 -13.18
N PHE A 72 14.16 0.46 -11.97
CA PHE A 72 14.76 1.74 -11.57
C PHE A 72 16.04 2.03 -12.34
N THR A 73 16.22 3.29 -12.74
CA THR A 73 17.49 3.77 -13.31
C THR A 73 18.52 3.98 -12.20
N GLU A 74 19.81 4.07 -12.53
CA GLU A 74 20.84 4.43 -11.55
C GLU A 74 20.54 5.78 -10.87
N GLY A 75 19.94 6.73 -11.61
CA GLY A 75 19.51 8.02 -11.07
C GLY A 75 18.36 7.89 -10.06
N ASP A 76 17.43 6.96 -10.27
CA ASP A 76 16.34 6.67 -9.33
C ASP A 76 16.84 6.12 -7.98
N LEU A 77 17.97 5.41 -8.00
CA LEU A 77 18.57 4.78 -6.82
C LEU A 77 19.48 5.72 -6.02
N SER A 78 19.68 6.95 -6.50
CA SER A 78 20.59 7.90 -5.87
C SER A 78 20.04 8.47 -4.55
N LEU A 79 20.85 8.41 -3.49
CA LEU A 79 20.58 9.07 -2.20
C LEU A 79 20.97 10.56 -2.16
N LYS A 80 21.29 11.17 -3.30
CA LYS A 80 21.72 12.59 -3.35
C LYS A 80 20.70 13.54 -2.72
N ASN A 81 19.41 13.21 -2.81
CA ASN A 81 18.31 14.00 -2.26
C ASN A 81 17.81 13.48 -0.89
N GLY A 82 18.52 12.53 -0.27
CA GLY A 82 18.09 11.87 0.97
C GLY A 82 16.74 11.17 0.81
N SER A 83 15.95 11.21 1.88
CA SER A 83 14.59 10.68 1.89
C SER A 83 13.59 11.70 1.33
N TRP A 84 12.68 11.24 0.47
CA TRP A 84 11.71 12.12 -0.21
C TRP A 84 10.49 11.33 -0.67
N GLN A 85 9.41 12.05 -0.97
CA GLN A 85 8.24 11.53 -1.66
C GLN A 85 7.75 12.52 -2.72
N LYS A 86 7.17 12.00 -3.79
CA LYS A 86 6.61 12.79 -4.88
C LYS A 86 5.40 12.08 -5.48
N PHE A 87 4.28 12.78 -5.52
CA PHE A 87 3.06 12.34 -6.18
C PHE A 87 2.91 13.07 -7.52
N SER A 88 2.46 12.34 -8.54
CA SER A 88 2.03 12.96 -9.79
C SER A 88 0.86 13.91 -9.56
N ASP A 89 0.74 14.93 -10.40
CA ASP A 89 -0.50 15.68 -10.47
C ASP A 89 -1.66 14.77 -10.92
N LEU A 90 -2.86 15.14 -10.51
CA LEU A 90 -4.06 14.48 -11.02
C LEU A 90 -4.15 14.73 -12.53
N ASP A 91 -4.57 13.71 -13.28
CA ASP A 91 -4.74 13.87 -14.72
C ASP A 91 -6.02 14.65 -15.08
N SER A 92 -6.32 14.80 -16.38
CA SER A 92 -7.50 15.53 -16.85
C SER A 92 -8.85 14.93 -16.43
N LEU A 93 -8.87 13.69 -15.93
CA LEU A 93 -10.04 13.02 -15.37
C LEU A 93 -10.03 13.05 -13.83
N ASN A 94 -9.11 13.82 -13.22
CA ASN A 94 -8.81 13.89 -11.79
C ASN A 94 -8.30 12.56 -11.19
N ARG A 95 -7.74 11.67 -12.00
CA ARG A 95 -7.21 10.38 -11.54
C ARG A 95 -5.83 10.58 -10.94
N VAL A 96 -5.52 9.80 -9.90
CA VAL A 96 -4.18 9.74 -9.34
C VAL A 96 -3.18 9.15 -10.35
N GLY A 97 -1.95 9.63 -10.31
CA GLY A 97 -0.85 9.10 -11.11
C GLY A 97 0.18 8.34 -10.28
N GLU A 98 1.37 8.16 -10.85
CA GLU A 98 2.50 7.49 -10.19
C GLU A 98 2.90 8.23 -8.89
N ALA A 99 3.12 7.45 -7.84
CA ALA A 99 3.69 7.89 -6.57
C ALA A 99 5.10 7.31 -6.40
N ASN A 100 6.05 8.16 -6.07
CA ASN A 100 7.45 7.78 -5.85
C ASN A 100 7.91 8.19 -4.45
N ALA A 101 8.79 7.39 -3.86
CA ALA A 101 9.50 7.77 -2.65
C ALA A 101 10.90 7.15 -2.60
N MET A 102 11.79 7.83 -1.90
CA MET A 102 12.97 7.26 -1.25
C MET A 102 12.66 7.20 0.23
N LEU A 103 12.18 6.04 0.69
CA LEU A 103 11.69 5.84 2.03
C LEU A 103 12.85 5.62 3.00
N HIS A 104 12.67 6.10 4.22
CA HIS A 104 13.55 5.87 5.36
C HIS A 104 12.71 5.90 6.64
N ASN A 105 13.19 5.25 7.70
CA ASN A 105 12.51 5.19 8.99
C ASN A 105 12.14 6.58 9.56
N SER A 106 12.90 7.62 9.23
CA SER A 106 12.61 9.01 9.64
C SER A 106 11.35 9.62 9.01
N MET A 107 10.79 9.01 7.96
CA MET A 107 9.53 9.45 7.34
C MET A 107 8.30 8.83 7.98
N MET A 108 8.47 7.76 8.78
CA MET A 108 7.36 7.02 9.36
C MET A 108 6.71 7.84 10.48
N PRO A 109 5.36 7.94 10.50
CA PRO A 109 4.66 8.80 11.43
C PRO A 109 4.76 8.29 12.86
N GLN A 110 4.79 9.22 13.82
CA GLN A 110 4.62 8.94 15.24
C GLN A 110 3.18 9.19 15.71
N ASP A 111 2.43 9.99 14.95
CA ASP A 111 1.06 10.37 15.24
C ASP A 111 0.06 9.33 14.74
N GLU A 112 -1.12 9.31 15.36
CA GLU A 112 -2.22 8.44 14.93
C GLU A 112 -2.80 8.89 13.58
N ARG A 113 -3.19 7.90 12.78
CA ARG A 113 -3.86 8.14 11.50
C ARG A 113 -5.26 8.72 11.72
N GLU A 114 -5.58 9.81 11.04
CA GLU A 114 -6.94 10.35 11.04
C GLU A 114 -7.85 9.63 10.03
N SER A 115 -9.17 9.82 10.15
CA SER A 115 -10.13 9.24 9.21
C SER A 115 -9.96 9.78 7.78
N LEU A 116 -10.11 8.89 6.79
CA LEU A 116 -10.08 9.26 5.38
C LEU A 116 -11.45 9.71 4.86
N TYR A 117 -11.50 10.90 4.24
CA TYR A 117 -12.74 11.50 3.73
C TYR A 117 -12.69 11.90 2.25
N ILE A 118 -11.52 11.93 1.61
CA ILE A 118 -11.42 12.19 0.17
C ILE A 118 -12.01 11.02 -0.62
N ASN A 119 -12.91 11.32 -1.56
CA ASN A 119 -13.45 10.33 -2.49
C ASN A 119 -12.69 10.43 -3.82
N PRO A 120 -11.91 9.40 -4.20
CA PRO A 120 -11.21 9.38 -5.48
C PRO A 120 -12.17 9.22 -6.66
N THR A 121 -11.62 9.24 -7.87
CA THR A 121 -12.39 8.96 -9.10
C THR A 121 -13.07 7.60 -9.02
N GLY A 122 -14.27 7.50 -9.60
CA GLY A 122 -15.06 6.26 -9.59
C GLY A 122 -15.56 5.82 -8.21
N TRP A 123 -15.53 6.68 -7.19
CA TRP A 123 -16.02 6.32 -5.86
C TRP A 123 -17.55 6.11 -5.84
N LYS A 124 -17.98 4.87 -6.03
CA LYS A 124 -19.38 4.42 -5.93
C LYS A 124 -19.47 3.19 -5.03
N ASN A 125 -19.28 3.42 -3.73
CA ASN A 125 -19.16 2.33 -2.76
C ASN A 125 -20.49 1.58 -2.57
N LYS A 126 -20.39 0.27 -2.32
CA LYS A 126 -21.51 -0.64 -2.14
C LYS A 126 -21.24 -1.54 -0.95
N LYS A 127 -22.26 -1.74 -0.11
CA LYS A 127 -22.19 -2.71 0.98
C LYS A 127 -22.40 -4.12 0.43
N THR A 128 -21.46 -5.01 0.70
CA THR A 128 -21.48 -6.45 0.41
C THR A 128 -21.74 -7.24 1.69
N ARG A 129 -21.74 -8.57 1.63
CA ARG A 129 -21.88 -9.44 2.81
C ARG A 129 -20.68 -9.32 3.76
N THR A 130 -19.51 -8.98 3.24
CA THR A 130 -18.23 -8.93 3.98
C THR A 130 -17.80 -7.52 4.38
N GLY A 131 -18.56 -6.49 4.01
CA GLY A 131 -18.27 -5.10 4.37
C GLY A 131 -18.57 -4.11 3.25
N TRP A 132 -17.81 -3.03 3.18
CA TRP A 132 -17.85 -2.12 2.05
C TRP A 132 -16.91 -2.62 0.95
N LEU A 133 -17.34 -2.52 -0.31
CA LEU A 133 -16.56 -2.97 -1.47
C LEU A 133 -15.26 -2.19 -1.63
N TYR A 134 -15.34 -0.86 -1.58
CA TYR A 134 -14.19 0.00 -1.82
C TYR A 134 -13.60 0.60 -0.55
N ASN A 135 -12.28 0.63 -0.52
CA ASN A 135 -11.45 1.40 0.38
C ASN A 135 -10.87 2.61 -0.36
N ARG A 136 -10.56 3.66 0.40
CA ARG A 136 -9.71 4.76 -0.04
C ARG A 136 -8.26 4.29 0.13
N ALA A 137 -7.73 3.64 -0.90
CA ALA A 137 -6.40 3.03 -0.83
C ALA A 137 -5.32 4.10 -1.06
N HIS A 138 -4.33 4.10 -0.18
CA HIS A 138 -3.13 4.91 -0.35
C HIS A 138 -2.21 4.30 -1.43
N LEU A 139 -1.52 5.13 -2.22
CA LEU A 139 -0.44 4.63 -3.09
C LEU A 139 0.85 4.43 -2.28
N VAL A 140 1.17 5.40 -1.43
CA VAL A 140 2.18 5.28 -0.37
C VAL A 140 1.43 5.30 0.95
N GLY A 141 1.38 4.14 1.62
CA GLY A 141 0.65 3.95 2.86
C GLY A 141 1.05 4.92 3.96
N PHE A 142 0.08 5.32 4.78
CA PHE A 142 0.28 6.20 5.95
C PHE A 142 1.46 5.73 6.82
N GLN A 143 1.59 4.43 7.06
CA GLN A 143 2.67 3.87 7.89
C GLN A 143 4.08 4.22 7.39
N LEU A 144 4.26 4.49 6.09
CA LEU A 144 5.57 4.76 5.50
C LEU A 144 5.95 6.25 5.55
N THR A 145 4.96 7.16 5.57
CA THR A 145 5.19 8.59 5.31
C THR A 145 4.32 9.57 6.09
N GLY A 146 3.31 9.09 6.82
CA GLY A 146 2.31 9.93 7.48
C GLY A 146 1.27 10.56 6.54
N GLU A 147 1.35 10.31 5.23
CA GLU A 147 0.39 10.84 4.27
C GLU A 147 -1.02 10.31 4.52
N ASN A 148 -1.97 11.22 4.74
CA ASN A 148 -3.34 10.86 5.09
C ASN A 148 -4.34 11.26 3.98
N ASN A 149 -4.97 12.44 4.05
CA ASN A 149 -6.01 12.86 3.10
C ASN A 149 -5.48 13.61 1.86
N ASN A 150 -4.36 13.15 1.28
CA ASN A 150 -3.80 13.73 0.07
C ASN A 150 -4.53 13.18 -1.18
N PRO A 151 -5.24 14.01 -1.97
CA PRO A 151 -5.99 13.56 -3.13
C PRO A 151 -5.11 12.95 -4.22
N LYS A 152 -3.81 13.27 -4.26
CA LYS A 152 -2.83 12.70 -5.20
C LYS A 152 -2.30 11.33 -4.77
N ASN A 153 -2.65 10.88 -3.56
CA ASN A 153 -2.20 9.63 -2.97
C ASN A 153 -3.35 8.65 -2.69
N LEU A 154 -4.60 8.96 -3.08
CA LEU A 154 -5.77 8.12 -2.76
C LEU A 154 -6.49 7.65 -4.03
N MET A 155 -6.70 6.34 -4.15
CA MET A 155 -7.46 5.73 -5.24
C MET A 155 -8.65 4.89 -4.73
N THR A 156 -9.66 4.74 -5.59
CA THR A 156 -10.75 3.78 -5.37
C THR A 156 -10.22 2.38 -5.59
N ALA A 157 -10.09 1.60 -4.52
CA ALA A 157 -9.65 0.22 -4.62
C ALA A 157 -10.58 -0.72 -3.87
N THR A 158 -10.70 -1.94 -4.38
CA THR A 158 -11.39 -3.03 -3.70
C THR A 158 -10.76 -3.33 -2.35
N ARG A 159 -11.57 -3.90 -1.45
CA ARG A 159 -11.11 -4.30 -0.12
C ARG A 159 -9.94 -5.25 -0.23
N SER A 160 -10.03 -6.28 -1.08
CA SER A 160 -8.97 -7.27 -1.27
C SER A 160 -7.68 -6.67 -1.81
N LEU A 161 -7.71 -5.84 -2.88
CA LEU A 161 -6.51 -5.16 -3.39
C LEU A 161 -5.83 -4.38 -2.25
N ASN A 162 -6.59 -3.58 -1.51
CA ASN A 162 -6.04 -2.80 -0.40
C ASN A 162 -5.52 -3.71 0.72
N THR A 163 -6.27 -4.75 1.08
CA THR A 163 -5.96 -5.69 2.15
C THR A 163 -6.54 -7.07 1.86
N PRO A 164 -5.71 -8.13 1.72
CA PRO A 164 -4.32 -8.20 2.19
C PRO A 164 -3.25 -7.78 1.16
N TYR A 165 -3.59 -7.61 -0.12
CA TYR A 165 -2.56 -7.67 -1.17
C TYR A 165 -1.55 -6.51 -1.16
N MET A 166 -1.98 -5.25 -1.20
CA MET A 166 -1.03 -4.12 -1.06
C MET A 166 -0.35 -4.12 0.30
N LEU A 167 -1.12 -4.38 1.37
CA LEU A 167 -0.64 -4.34 2.75
C LEU A 167 0.55 -5.29 2.98
N GLU A 168 0.57 -6.47 2.35
CA GLU A 168 1.72 -7.39 2.40
C GLU A 168 3.01 -6.68 1.98
N TYR A 169 3.01 -6.08 0.79
CA TYR A 169 4.20 -5.43 0.22
C TYR A 169 4.59 -4.18 1.00
N GLU A 170 3.61 -3.42 1.49
CA GLU A 170 3.85 -2.28 2.38
C GLU A 170 4.52 -2.72 3.68
N ASN A 171 4.09 -3.84 4.27
CA ASN A 171 4.67 -4.37 5.50
C ASN A 171 6.08 -4.93 5.29
N ARG A 172 6.36 -5.57 4.14
CA ARG A 172 7.74 -5.95 3.77
C ARG A 172 8.68 -4.75 3.76
N VAL A 173 8.24 -3.62 3.20
CA VAL A 173 9.01 -2.37 3.18
C VAL A 173 9.15 -1.80 4.60
N ALA A 174 8.05 -1.68 5.35
CA ALA A 174 8.06 -1.11 6.71
C ALA A 174 8.97 -1.91 7.66
N ASN A 175 8.88 -3.24 7.65
CA ASN A 175 9.72 -4.12 8.46
C ASN A 175 11.20 -3.93 8.12
N TYR A 176 11.56 -3.93 6.83
CA TYR A 176 12.93 -3.69 6.40
C TYR A 176 13.47 -2.33 6.89
N LEU A 177 12.69 -1.26 6.74
CA LEU A 177 13.07 0.08 7.20
C LEU A 177 13.30 0.13 8.71
N HIS A 178 12.44 -0.53 9.49
CA HIS A 178 12.59 -0.61 10.95
C HIS A 178 13.80 -1.42 11.40
N GLU A 179 14.05 -2.58 10.76
CA GLU A 179 15.11 -3.51 11.16
C GLU A 179 16.51 -3.00 10.80
N THR A 180 16.63 -2.29 9.69
CA THR A 180 17.94 -1.92 9.12
C THR A 180 18.25 -0.44 9.25
N ASN A 181 17.23 0.42 9.36
CA ASN A 181 17.36 1.86 9.24
C ASN A 181 18.03 2.29 7.91
N ASN A 182 17.89 1.47 6.87
CA ASN A 182 18.34 1.74 5.50
C ASN A 182 17.27 2.51 4.70
N HIS A 183 17.54 2.76 3.42
CA HIS A 183 16.61 3.36 2.47
C HIS A 183 15.98 2.32 1.54
N VAL A 184 14.76 2.63 1.09
CA VAL A 184 14.05 1.85 0.06
C VAL A 184 13.57 2.79 -1.04
N ARG A 185 14.00 2.55 -2.27
CA ARG A 185 13.38 3.15 -3.44
C ARG A 185 12.03 2.48 -3.67
N TYR A 186 10.96 3.26 -3.64
CA TYR A 186 9.58 2.76 -3.70
C TYR A 186 8.76 3.50 -4.76
N ARG A 187 8.00 2.76 -5.57
CA ARG A 187 7.12 3.32 -6.61
C ARG A 187 5.83 2.54 -6.69
N VAL A 188 4.70 3.25 -6.73
CA VAL A 188 3.37 2.67 -6.94
C VAL A 188 2.67 3.41 -8.08
N THR A 189 2.25 2.66 -9.08
CA THR A 189 1.64 3.20 -10.30
C THR A 189 0.24 2.61 -10.49
N PRO A 190 -0.83 3.41 -10.30
CA PRO A 190 -2.18 3.01 -10.64
C PRO A 190 -2.32 2.76 -12.14
N ILE A 191 -2.91 1.63 -12.52
CA ILE A 191 -3.04 1.23 -13.92
C ILE A 191 -4.48 1.45 -14.38
N PHE A 192 -4.72 2.54 -15.09
CA PHE A 192 -6.01 2.80 -15.74
C PHE A 192 -6.02 2.31 -17.19
N LYS A 193 -7.19 1.88 -17.68
CA LYS A 193 -7.41 1.60 -19.10
C LYS A 193 -8.22 2.72 -19.72
N ASP A 194 -7.71 3.33 -20.79
CA ASP A 194 -8.39 4.40 -21.52
C ASP A 194 -8.90 5.50 -20.56
N ASN A 195 -10.19 5.83 -20.63
CA ASN A 195 -10.84 6.86 -19.80
C ASN A 195 -11.52 6.30 -18.54
N GLU A 196 -11.15 5.10 -18.09
CA GLU A 196 -11.71 4.51 -16.88
C GLU A 196 -11.38 5.34 -15.63
N LEU A 197 -12.36 5.43 -14.73
CA LEU A 197 -12.25 6.20 -13.49
C LEU A 197 -11.79 5.35 -12.30
N VAL A 198 -11.78 4.02 -12.44
CA VAL A 198 -11.23 3.08 -11.46
C VAL A 198 -10.05 2.35 -12.10
N ALA A 199 -8.92 2.28 -11.39
CA ALA A 199 -7.75 1.57 -11.87
C ALA A 199 -8.03 0.06 -11.94
N ARG A 200 -7.49 -0.62 -12.96
CA ARG A 200 -7.52 -2.07 -13.13
C ARG A 200 -6.65 -2.82 -12.12
N GLY A 201 -5.70 -2.11 -11.51
CA GLY A 201 -4.77 -2.62 -10.53
C GLY A 201 -3.70 -1.58 -10.19
N VAL A 202 -2.70 -2.01 -9.42
CA VAL A 202 -1.51 -1.22 -9.11
C VAL A 202 -0.26 -2.00 -9.48
N GLU A 203 0.70 -1.33 -10.12
CA GLU A 203 2.07 -1.81 -10.21
C GLU A 203 2.84 -1.30 -9.00
N MET A 204 3.56 -2.17 -8.30
CA MET A 204 4.36 -1.82 -7.13
C MET A 204 5.80 -2.29 -7.34
N GLN A 205 6.76 -1.39 -7.10
CA GLN A 205 8.19 -1.65 -7.19
C GLN A 205 8.88 -1.18 -5.91
N ALA A 206 9.75 -2.01 -5.35
CA ALA A 206 10.62 -1.63 -4.24
C ALA A 206 12.02 -2.23 -4.39
N GLN A 207 13.04 -1.47 -3.98
CA GLN A 207 14.43 -1.93 -3.89
C GLN A 207 15.13 -1.25 -2.71
N SER A 208 15.79 -2.02 -1.85
CA SER A 208 16.73 -1.49 -0.85
C SER A 208 17.95 -0.85 -1.51
N ILE A 209 18.50 0.22 -0.91
CA ILE A 209 19.63 0.96 -1.51
C ILE A 209 20.99 0.49 -0.99
N GLU A 210 21.11 0.27 0.32
CA GLU A 210 22.37 -0.05 0.98
C GLU A 210 22.75 -1.54 0.88
N ASP A 211 21.76 -2.41 0.63
CA ASP A 211 21.95 -3.84 0.40
C ASP A 211 20.89 -4.40 -0.56
N ASP A 212 21.00 -5.69 -0.90
CA ASP A 212 20.10 -6.38 -1.84
C ASP A 212 19.04 -7.25 -1.15
N LYS A 213 18.70 -6.96 0.12
CA LYS A 213 17.81 -7.84 0.91
C LYS A 213 16.32 -7.63 0.62
N LEU A 214 15.92 -6.47 0.13
CA LEU A 214 14.54 -6.17 -0.22
C LEU A 214 14.44 -5.80 -1.70
N GLN A 215 13.76 -6.64 -2.47
CA GLN A 215 13.30 -6.29 -3.81
C GLN A 215 11.95 -6.91 -4.11
N PHE A 216 11.12 -6.19 -4.86
CA PHE A 216 9.98 -6.77 -5.55
C PHE A 216 9.51 -5.88 -6.70
N HIS A 217 8.85 -6.52 -7.66
CA HIS A 217 8.15 -5.86 -8.75
C HIS A 217 6.92 -6.69 -9.08
N VAL A 218 5.74 -6.14 -8.79
CA VAL A 218 4.47 -6.86 -8.85
C VAL A 218 3.37 -6.01 -9.45
N TYR A 219 2.34 -6.67 -9.96
CA TYR A 219 1.08 -6.05 -10.30
C TYR A 219 -0.05 -6.74 -9.53
N ILE A 220 -0.91 -5.93 -8.91
CA ILE A 220 -2.03 -6.38 -8.08
C ILE A 220 -3.33 -5.96 -8.74
N PHE A 221 -4.18 -6.90 -9.10
CA PHE A 221 -5.47 -6.63 -9.71
C PHE A 221 -6.45 -5.96 -8.73
N ASN A 222 -7.19 -4.98 -9.22
CA ASN A 222 -8.27 -4.32 -8.50
C ASN A 222 -9.59 -5.07 -8.76
N ILE A 223 -9.72 -6.24 -8.16
CA ILE A 223 -10.89 -7.13 -8.26
C ILE A 223 -11.39 -7.44 -6.85
N GLU A 224 -12.61 -7.94 -6.72
CA GLU A 224 -13.13 -8.46 -5.46
C GLU A 224 -13.93 -9.72 -5.78
N GLU A 225 -13.68 -10.80 -5.03
CA GLU A 225 -14.37 -12.08 -5.25
C GLU A 225 -15.90 -11.90 -5.19
N GLY A 226 -16.60 -12.45 -6.20
CA GLY A 226 -18.06 -12.39 -6.30
C GLY A 226 -18.60 -11.02 -6.73
N MET A 227 -17.75 -10.10 -7.21
CA MET A 227 -18.15 -8.76 -7.61
C MET A 227 -17.61 -8.38 -9.00
N GLU A 228 -18.52 -7.99 -9.90
CA GLU A 228 -18.15 -7.42 -11.18
C GLU A 228 -18.09 -5.89 -11.06
N ILE A 229 -16.92 -5.33 -11.37
CA ILE A 229 -16.63 -3.89 -11.30
C ILE A 229 -16.77 -3.27 -12.69
N ASN A 230 -17.56 -2.20 -12.78
CA ASN A 230 -17.56 -1.31 -13.92
C ASN A 230 -16.45 -0.26 -13.74
N TYR A 231 -15.28 -0.51 -14.31
CA TYR A 231 -14.13 0.38 -14.17
C TYR A 231 -14.32 1.76 -14.83
N ALA A 232 -15.28 1.88 -15.76
CA ALA A 232 -15.57 3.14 -16.42
C ALA A 232 -16.06 4.19 -15.42
N ASP A 233 -16.85 3.80 -14.41
CA ASP A 233 -17.50 4.73 -13.50
C ASP A 233 -17.53 4.32 -12.02
N GLY A 234 -17.06 3.11 -11.72
CA GLY A 234 -16.98 2.50 -10.40
C GLY A 234 -18.24 1.80 -9.90
N THR A 235 -19.33 1.75 -10.67
CA THR A 235 -20.50 0.93 -10.30
C THR A 235 -20.14 -0.55 -10.19
N SER A 236 -20.92 -1.33 -9.43
CA SER A 236 -20.66 -2.75 -9.23
C SER A 236 -21.93 -3.59 -9.07
N LYS A 237 -21.85 -4.85 -9.52
CA LYS A 237 -22.90 -5.86 -9.35
C LYS A 237 -22.29 -7.15 -8.79
N VAL A 238 -23.12 -7.95 -8.14
CA VAL A 238 -22.71 -9.28 -7.70
C VAL A 238 -22.52 -10.13 -8.95
N GLU A 239 -21.42 -10.87 -9.03
CA GLU A 239 -21.21 -11.84 -10.11
C GLU A 239 -22.30 -12.91 -10.00
N ARG A 240 -23.02 -13.15 -11.10
CA ARG A 240 -23.92 -14.30 -11.16
C ARG A 240 -23.06 -15.51 -11.45
N THR A 241 -22.94 -16.41 -10.49
CA THR A 241 -22.63 -17.80 -10.78
C THR A 241 -23.92 -18.42 -11.30
N ASP A 242 -23.97 -18.76 -12.59
CA ASP A 242 -25.04 -19.58 -13.11
C ASP A 242 -24.92 -20.96 -12.43
N GLU A 243 -25.75 -21.20 -11.41
CA GLU A 243 -26.05 -22.52 -10.85
C GLU A 243 -27.31 -23.09 -11.50
#